data_AF-A0A1F3VMG3-F1
#
_entry.id   AF-A0A1F3VMG3-F1
#
_cell.length_a   1.000
_cell.length_b   1.000
_cell.length_c   1.000
_cell.angle_alpha   90.00
_cell.angle_beta   90.00
_cell.angle_gamma   90.00
#
_symmetry.space_group_name_H-M   'P 1'
#
loop_
_entity.id
_entity.type
_entity.pdbx_description
1 polymer ?
#
loop_
_entity_poly.entity_id
_entity_poly.type
_entity_poly.pdbx_seq_one_letter_code
_entity_poly.pdbx_strand_id
1 'polypeptide(L)'
;MNSDNKLPHWADILASNVLGHLRKQNLTHLSTIVLWLNDNKTPSVIRKIVTFELLVKALKTIGMNSLNPHICFMDAPESDEVHCKNIVTKLSTFISPDATSNYELNDAIYIKFNPDENCHHILEQNSTVILPDVQVRLKGLDLNHNSLPIYAILDCFETDLIRWLISHQSLNTSITFHFDEEITKLYKLFDENEARYFNQTPNDTANFPYEHVAYKYAYIHDAIPPSRPFRPDFLKLSTLLQMYDLDISSAYAYHIHLLKNDLDKSCFSKRSEKIYNWLRTFAPASCKFSVNKHPINVNLNEKELSFMKNVFNFIKSYEDEVEFEDLDEIGKRFEMFSKEKGMDFSHAKTVLYRHLINKNEGPTFSSFVKYLDRNKLLMLLRK
;
A
#
# COMPACT_ATOMS: atom_id res chain seq x y z
N MET A 1 12.44 -25.99 19.96
CA MET A 1 12.20 -25.49 18.58
C MET A 1 11.26 -24.31 18.69
N ASN A 2 11.74 -23.10 18.38
CA ASN A 2 10.97 -21.86 18.54
C ASN A 2 9.76 -21.82 17.59
N SER A 3 8.63 -21.38 18.12
CA SER A 3 7.33 -21.22 17.44
C SER A 3 7.31 -20.13 16.36
N ASP A 4 8.41 -19.40 16.15
CA ASP A 4 8.47 -18.18 15.33
C ASP A 4 8.84 -18.36 13.85
N ASN A 5 9.09 -19.60 13.41
CA ASN A 5 9.51 -19.91 12.03
C ASN A 5 8.47 -20.70 11.23
N LYS A 6 7.17 -20.50 11.47
CA LYS A 6 6.17 -21.07 10.57
C LYS A 6 6.16 -20.29 9.26
N LEU A 7 6.48 -21.00 8.18
CA LEU A 7 6.43 -20.47 6.83
C LEU A 7 4.97 -20.18 6.43
N PRO A 8 4.74 -19.34 5.41
CA PRO A 8 3.42 -19.21 4.81
C PRO A 8 2.93 -20.59 4.36
N HIS A 9 1.63 -20.87 4.54
CA HIS A 9 1.04 -22.16 4.17
C HIS A 9 1.32 -22.55 2.71
N TRP A 10 1.39 -21.58 1.78
CA TRP A 10 1.76 -21.84 0.39
C TRP A 10 3.24 -22.24 0.24
N ALA A 11 4.15 -21.69 1.05
CA ALA A 11 5.56 -22.04 1.04
C ALA A 11 5.79 -23.41 1.70
N ASP A 12 5.01 -23.76 2.73
CA ASP A 12 4.97 -25.10 3.30
C ASP A 12 4.42 -26.12 2.30
N ILE A 13 3.33 -25.81 1.59
CA ILE A 13 2.80 -26.66 0.51
C ILE A 13 3.84 -26.82 -0.60
N LEU A 14 4.45 -25.72 -1.03
CA LEU A 14 5.43 -25.71 -2.11
C LEU A 14 6.68 -26.51 -1.72
N ALA A 15 7.22 -26.30 -0.52
CA ALA A 15 8.34 -27.05 0.02
C ALA A 15 7.99 -28.54 0.20
N SER A 16 6.78 -28.86 0.66
CA SER A 16 6.29 -30.23 0.79
C SER A 16 6.12 -30.93 -0.58
N ASN A 17 5.64 -30.21 -1.60
CA ASN A 17 5.53 -30.72 -2.96
C ASN A 17 6.90 -30.93 -3.60
N VAL A 18 7.83 -29.99 -3.44
CA VAL A 18 9.22 -30.11 -3.90
C VAL A 18 9.91 -31.28 -3.20
N LEU A 19 9.77 -31.42 -1.88
CA LEU A 19 10.28 -32.57 -1.12
C LEU A 19 9.64 -33.89 -1.56
N GLY A 20 8.33 -33.90 -1.78
CA GLY A 20 7.61 -35.07 -2.24
C GLY A 20 8.09 -35.54 -3.61
N HIS A 21 8.42 -34.60 -4.48
CA HIS A 21 9.02 -34.87 -5.78
C HIS A 21 10.46 -35.39 -5.64
N LEU A 22 11.30 -34.73 -4.82
CA LEU A 22 12.68 -35.15 -4.58
C LEU A 22 12.77 -36.56 -3.98
N ARG A 23 11.91 -36.89 -3.02
CA ARG A 23 11.81 -38.23 -2.45
C ARG A 23 11.37 -39.28 -3.46
N LYS A 24 10.43 -38.94 -4.35
CA LYS A 24 10.00 -39.84 -5.43
C LYS A 24 11.12 -40.11 -6.44
N GLN A 25 12.03 -39.16 -6.64
CA GLN A 25 13.17 -39.29 -7.55
C GLN A 25 14.44 -39.85 -6.87
N ASN A 26 14.37 -40.24 -5.58
CA ASN A 26 15.54 -40.68 -4.80
C ASN A 26 16.70 -39.67 -4.74
N LEU A 27 16.40 -38.38 -4.96
CA LEU A 27 17.39 -37.31 -4.88
C LEU A 27 17.57 -36.90 -3.42
N THR A 28 18.55 -37.51 -2.74
CA THR A 28 18.85 -37.26 -1.31
C THR A 28 19.76 -36.06 -1.09
N HIS A 29 20.34 -35.50 -2.15
CA HIS A 29 21.28 -34.39 -2.10
C HIS A 29 20.92 -33.35 -3.15
N LEU A 30 20.46 -32.18 -2.72
CA LEU A 30 20.31 -31.02 -3.60
C LEU A 30 21.38 -30.01 -3.21
N SER A 31 22.31 -29.74 -4.12
CA SER A 31 23.40 -28.78 -3.89
C SER A 31 23.02 -27.37 -4.38
N THR A 32 22.19 -27.28 -5.43
CA THR A 32 21.97 -26.03 -6.17
C THR A 32 20.53 -25.87 -6.64
N ILE A 33 20.00 -24.63 -6.57
CA ILE A 33 18.73 -24.25 -7.19
C ILE A 33 19.00 -23.06 -8.10
N VAL A 34 18.51 -23.11 -9.34
CA VAL A 34 18.71 -22.06 -10.34
C VAL A 34 17.36 -21.44 -10.73
N LEU A 35 17.23 -20.13 -10.54
CA LEU A 35 16.10 -19.35 -11.04
C LEU A 35 16.40 -18.86 -12.46
N TRP A 36 15.53 -19.17 -13.42
CA TRP A 36 15.63 -18.68 -14.79
C TRP A 36 14.61 -17.55 -15.04
N LEU A 37 15.10 -16.41 -15.53
CA LEU A 37 14.31 -15.20 -15.75
C LEU A 37 14.45 -14.78 -17.22
N ASN A 38 13.37 -14.92 -18.00
CA ASN A 38 13.40 -14.67 -19.44
C ASN A 38 12.97 -13.25 -19.85
N ASP A 39 13.09 -12.26 -18.95
CA ASP A 39 12.79 -10.87 -19.29
C ASP A 39 13.51 -9.92 -18.34
N ASN A 40 14.32 -9.01 -18.89
CA ASN A 40 15.05 -7.98 -18.15
C ASN A 40 14.21 -6.72 -17.89
N LYS A 41 12.94 -6.68 -18.33
CA LYS A 41 12.10 -5.48 -18.28
C LYS A 41 10.71 -5.75 -17.69
N THR A 42 10.58 -5.94 -16.38
CA THR A 42 9.27 -5.78 -15.69
C THR A 42 9.37 -5.85 -14.15
N PRO A 43 8.37 -5.31 -13.41
CA PRO A 43 8.14 -5.59 -11.98
C PRO A 43 7.98 -7.10 -11.64
N SER A 44 7.73 -7.94 -12.65
CA SER A 44 7.64 -9.40 -12.54
C SER A 44 8.95 -10.04 -12.06
N VAL A 45 10.10 -9.43 -12.38
CA VAL A 45 11.44 -9.92 -12.05
C VAL A 45 11.71 -9.86 -10.55
N ILE A 46 11.41 -8.71 -9.93
CA ILE A 46 11.58 -8.50 -8.47
C ILE A 46 10.73 -9.52 -7.70
N ARG A 47 9.51 -9.78 -8.17
CA ARG A 47 8.62 -10.76 -7.55
C ARG A 47 9.16 -12.19 -7.65
N LYS A 48 9.69 -12.58 -8.81
CA LYS A 48 10.28 -13.92 -9.02
C LYS A 48 11.52 -14.12 -8.14
N ILE A 49 12.32 -13.08 -7.92
CA ILE A 49 13.47 -13.10 -6.99
C ILE A 49 13.01 -13.29 -5.54
N VAL A 50 12.01 -12.51 -5.08
CA VAL A 50 11.48 -12.63 -3.72
C VAL A 50 10.86 -14.00 -3.46
N THR A 51 10.09 -14.55 -4.40
CA THR A 51 9.50 -15.90 -4.27
C THR A 51 10.59 -16.98 -4.22
N PHE A 52 11.66 -16.83 -5.00
CA PHE A 52 12.79 -17.75 -5.01
C PHE A 52 13.55 -17.76 -3.68
N GLU A 53 13.82 -16.60 -3.11
CA GLU A 53 14.50 -16.49 -1.81
C GLU A 53 13.66 -17.10 -0.67
N LEU A 54 12.34 -16.92 -0.71
CA LEU A 54 11.42 -17.54 0.26
C LEU A 54 11.42 -19.06 0.15
N LEU A 55 11.46 -19.60 -1.08
CA LEU A 55 11.58 -21.05 -1.32
C LEU A 55 12.91 -21.60 -0.78
N VAL A 56 14.03 -20.94 -1.06
CA VAL A 56 15.35 -21.35 -0.56
C VAL A 56 15.37 -21.37 0.97
N LYS A 57 14.79 -20.34 1.60
CA LYS A 57 14.68 -20.27 3.07
C LYS A 57 13.81 -21.40 3.61
N ALA A 58 12.68 -21.70 2.95
CA ALA A 58 11.79 -22.80 3.32
C ALA A 58 12.49 -24.16 3.24
N LEU A 59 13.26 -24.40 2.17
CA LEU A 59 14.01 -25.64 1.97
C LEU A 59 15.17 -25.81 2.98
N LYS A 60 15.81 -24.71 3.40
CA LYS A 60 16.81 -24.74 4.48
C LYS A 60 16.18 -25.09 5.82
N THR A 61 15.01 -24.54 6.16
CA THR A 61 14.33 -24.83 7.44
C THR A 61 13.90 -26.28 7.64
N ILE A 62 13.80 -27.06 6.56
CA ILE A 62 13.44 -28.49 6.57
C ILE A 62 14.67 -29.42 6.45
N GLY A 63 15.88 -28.89 6.61
CA GLY A 63 17.12 -29.67 6.73
C GLY A 63 18.04 -29.66 5.50
N MET A 64 17.70 -28.94 4.43
CA MET A 64 18.55 -28.83 3.23
C MET A 64 19.57 -27.68 3.37
N ASN A 65 20.44 -27.78 4.38
CA ASN A 65 21.33 -26.68 4.78
C ASN A 65 22.47 -26.39 3.77
N SER A 66 22.80 -27.35 2.90
CA SER A 66 23.86 -27.25 1.88
C SER A 66 23.42 -26.55 0.59
N LEU A 67 22.21 -25.98 0.54
CA LEU A 67 21.67 -25.32 -0.65
C LEU A 67 22.40 -24.02 -0.96
N ASN A 68 23.05 -23.97 -2.12
CA ASN A 68 23.58 -22.76 -2.74
C ASN A 68 22.58 -22.20 -3.76
N PRO A 69 21.91 -21.07 -3.47
CA PRO A 69 21.01 -20.43 -4.41
C PRO A 69 21.81 -19.66 -5.46
N HIS A 70 21.52 -19.87 -6.74
CA HIS A 70 22.08 -19.07 -7.83
C HIS A 70 20.93 -18.48 -8.68
N ILE A 71 21.02 -17.18 -8.94
CA ILE A 71 20.10 -16.47 -9.83
C ILE A 71 20.88 -16.16 -11.11
N CYS A 72 20.39 -16.64 -12.26
CA CYS A 72 21.00 -16.38 -13.55
C CYS A 72 20.05 -15.56 -14.43
N PHE A 73 20.54 -14.43 -14.93
CA PHE A 73 19.87 -13.60 -15.92
C PHE A 73 20.51 -13.89 -17.27
N MET A 74 19.72 -14.35 -18.24
CA MET A 74 20.21 -14.58 -19.59
C MET A 74 19.13 -14.20 -20.59
N ASP A 75 19.50 -13.42 -21.61
CA ASP A 75 18.68 -13.22 -22.80
C ASP A 75 18.83 -14.46 -23.68
N ALA A 76 17.77 -15.24 -23.88
CA ALA A 76 17.79 -16.38 -24.78
C ALA A 76 17.00 -16.07 -26.06
N PRO A 77 17.56 -16.27 -27.26
CA PRO A 77 16.76 -16.48 -28.45
C PRO A 77 16.14 -17.88 -28.41
N GLU A 78 14.95 -17.99 -28.98
CA GLU A 78 14.17 -19.22 -29.06
C GLU A 78 14.92 -20.35 -29.80
N SER A 79 14.76 -21.56 -29.25
CA SER A 79 15.12 -22.87 -29.82
C SER A 79 16.57 -23.08 -30.29
N ASP A 80 17.45 -23.54 -29.40
CA ASP A 80 18.42 -24.57 -29.79
C ASP A 80 18.96 -25.34 -28.57
N GLU A 81 18.73 -26.65 -28.55
CA GLU A 81 19.17 -27.59 -27.50
C GLU A 81 20.71 -27.61 -27.36
N VAL A 82 21.41 -27.35 -28.47
CA VAL A 82 22.87 -27.22 -28.53
C VAL A 82 23.36 -25.95 -27.82
N HIS A 83 22.55 -24.88 -27.83
CA HIS A 83 22.88 -23.63 -27.15
C HIS A 83 22.71 -23.78 -25.63
N CYS A 84 21.67 -24.48 -25.17
CA CYS A 84 21.47 -24.83 -23.77
C CYS A 84 22.62 -25.68 -23.20
N LYS A 85 23.10 -26.69 -23.94
CA LYS A 85 24.26 -27.50 -23.51
C LYS A 85 25.55 -26.67 -23.40
N ASN A 86 25.82 -25.79 -24.37
CA ASN A 86 26.99 -24.89 -24.34
C ASN A 86 26.92 -23.84 -23.21
N ILE A 87 25.73 -23.38 -22.84
CA ILE A 87 25.49 -22.47 -21.72
C ILE A 87 25.71 -23.21 -20.38
N VAL A 88 25.25 -24.46 -20.26
CA VAL A 88 25.49 -25.32 -19.09
C VAL A 88 26.98 -25.56 -18.87
N THR A 89 27.75 -25.82 -19.94
CA THR A 89 29.21 -25.96 -19.87
C THR A 89 29.93 -24.65 -19.51
N LYS A 90 29.40 -23.49 -19.92
CA LYS A 90 29.96 -22.18 -19.53
C LYS A 90 29.64 -21.79 -18.09
N LEU A 91 28.48 -22.18 -17.58
CA LEU A 91 28.07 -21.94 -16.20
C LEU A 91 28.84 -22.83 -15.21
N SER A 92 29.15 -24.08 -15.55
CA SER A 92 29.99 -24.94 -14.69
C SER A 92 31.40 -24.37 -14.49
N THR A 93 31.99 -23.75 -15.52
CA THR A 93 33.27 -23.04 -15.41
C THR A 93 33.20 -21.73 -14.62
N PHE A 94 32.02 -21.10 -14.51
CA PHE A 94 31.85 -19.82 -13.82
C PHE A 94 31.58 -20.00 -12.31
N ILE A 95 30.99 -21.13 -11.91
CA ILE A 95 30.57 -21.42 -10.54
C ILE A 95 31.73 -21.95 -9.68
N SER A 96 32.79 -22.50 -10.28
CA SER A 96 34.03 -22.84 -9.58
C SER A 96 35.22 -22.93 -10.55
N PRO A 97 36.15 -21.96 -10.57
CA PRO A 97 37.31 -21.98 -11.47
C PRO A 97 38.27 -23.17 -11.22
N ASP A 98 38.24 -23.74 -10.01
CA ASP A 98 39.17 -24.78 -9.54
C ASP A 98 38.50 -26.13 -9.23
N ALA A 99 37.22 -26.34 -9.61
CA ALA A 99 36.57 -27.63 -9.40
C ALA A 99 37.03 -28.68 -10.43
N THR A 100 38.15 -29.34 -10.16
CA THR A 100 38.54 -30.61 -10.82
C THR A 100 37.74 -31.82 -10.31
N SER A 101 36.67 -31.61 -9.54
CA SER A 101 35.78 -32.68 -9.07
C SER A 101 34.52 -32.73 -9.92
N ASN A 102 34.32 -33.88 -10.57
CA ASN A 102 33.10 -34.27 -11.27
C ASN A 102 31.85 -34.08 -10.38
N TYR A 103 31.26 -32.89 -10.40
CA TYR A 103 29.87 -32.71 -10.02
C TYR A 103 29.04 -32.95 -11.27
N GLU A 104 28.42 -34.13 -11.35
CA GLU A 104 27.41 -34.38 -12.36
C GLU A 104 26.23 -33.42 -12.12
N LEU A 105 25.86 -32.66 -13.14
CA LEU A 105 24.78 -31.66 -13.12
C LEU A 105 23.36 -32.27 -12.99
N ASN A 106 23.28 -33.54 -12.61
CA ASN A 106 22.04 -34.31 -12.47
C ASN A 106 21.20 -33.86 -11.25
N ASP A 107 21.75 -33.05 -10.35
CA ASP A 107 21.11 -32.61 -9.09
C ASP A 107 20.65 -31.13 -9.09
N ALA A 108 20.31 -30.57 -10.25
CA ALA A 108 19.82 -29.19 -10.37
C ALA A 108 18.32 -29.14 -10.71
N ILE A 109 17.54 -28.38 -9.92
CA ILE A 109 16.14 -28.02 -10.25
C ILE A 109 16.12 -26.70 -11.02
N TYR A 110 15.49 -26.72 -12.19
CA TYR A 110 15.25 -25.54 -13.03
C TYR A 110 13.82 -25.04 -12.85
N ILE A 111 13.65 -23.73 -12.68
CA ILE A 111 12.34 -23.07 -12.57
C ILE A 111 12.17 -22.13 -13.78
N LYS A 112 11.38 -22.54 -14.78
CA LYS A 112 10.99 -21.76 -15.97
C LYS A 112 9.61 -21.12 -15.81
N PHE A 113 9.49 -19.81 -16.06
CA PHE A 113 8.22 -19.10 -16.15
C PHE A 113 7.93 -18.76 -17.62
N ASN A 114 6.80 -19.24 -18.17
CA ASN A 114 6.38 -18.92 -19.54
C ASN A 114 5.00 -18.21 -19.52
N PRO A 115 4.83 -17.04 -20.16
CA PRO A 115 3.56 -16.30 -20.12
C PRO A 115 2.50 -16.86 -21.09
N ASP A 116 2.94 -17.53 -22.15
CA ASP A 116 2.08 -17.97 -23.24
C ASP A 116 2.35 -19.45 -23.53
N GLU A 117 1.36 -20.31 -23.30
CA GLU A 117 1.01 -21.53 -24.08
C GLU A 117 0.39 -22.66 -23.23
N ASN A 118 -0.72 -23.19 -23.74
CA ASN A 118 -1.24 -24.54 -23.44
C ASN A 118 -0.29 -25.59 -24.04
N CYS A 119 0.78 -25.97 -23.35
CA CYS A 119 1.64 -27.08 -23.78
C CYS A 119 1.29 -28.37 -23.03
N HIS A 120 0.48 -29.22 -23.66
CA HIS A 120 0.43 -30.66 -23.38
C HIS A 120 1.63 -31.34 -24.05
N HIS A 121 2.82 -31.24 -23.47
CA HIS A 121 3.88 -32.23 -23.71
C HIS A 121 4.73 -32.35 -22.44
N ILE A 122 4.63 -33.53 -21.81
CA ILE A 122 5.48 -33.94 -20.71
C ILE A 122 6.86 -34.22 -21.32
N LEU A 123 7.81 -33.31 -21.11
CA LEU A 123 9.22 -33.65 -21.17
C LEU A 123 9.59 -34.20 -19.80
N GLU A 124 10.07 -35.44 -19.79
CA GLU A 124 10.68 -36.06 -18.63
C GLU A 124 11.85 -35.17 -18.13
N GLN A 125 11.91 -35.01 -16.80
CA GLN A 125 12.92 -34.27 -16.02
C GLN A 125 12.57 -32.82 -15.63
N ASN A 126 12.34 -32.64 -14.32
CA ASN A 126 12.22 -31.38 -13.55
C ASN A 126 10.98 -30.52 -13.84
N SER A 127 9.84 -30.93 -13.28
CA SER A 127 8.64 -30.09 -13.21
C SER A 127 8.90 -28.84 -12.36
N THR A 128 9.12 -27.71 -13.02
CA THR A 128 9.01 -26.38 -12.42
C THR A 128 7.63 -26.22 -11.78
N VAL A 129 7.56 -25.74 -10.53
CA VAL A 129 6.27 -25.25 -10.00
C VAL A 129 6.00 -23.88 -10.61
N ILE A 130 5.11 -23.86 -11.59
CA ILE A 130 4.61 -22.63 -12.21
C ILE A 130 3.50 -22.09 -11.31
N LEU A 131 3.73 -20.92 -10.72
CA LEU A 131 2.68 -20.17 -10.04
C LEU A 131 1.87 -19.40 -11.10
N PRO A 132 0.54 -19.33 -10.98
CA PRO A 132 -0.29 -18.59 -11.92
C PRO A 132 0.09 -17.10 -11.93
N ASP A 133 -0.04 -16.47 -13.09
CA ASP A 133 0.17 -15.03 -13.24
C ASP A 133 -0.86 -14.24 -12.43
N VAL A 134 -0.37 -13.37 -11.56
CA VAL A 134 -1.22 -12.47 -10.78
C VAL A 134 -1.47 -11.22 -11.58
N GLN A 135 -2.73 -11.02 -11.94
CA GLN A 135 -3.16 -9.81 -12.64
C GLN A 135 -3.08 -8.59 -11.72
N VAL A 136 -2.40 -7.53 -12.17
CA VAL A 136 -2.45 -6.20 -11.53
C VAL A 136 -3.46 -5.35 -12.28
N ARG A 137 -4.46 -4.83 -11.56
CA ARG A 137 -5.52 -3.97 -12.08
C ARG A 137 -5.36 -2.56 -11.52
N LEU A 138 -5.56 -1.56 -12.37
CA LEU A 138 -5.55 -0.16 -11.99
C LEU A 138 -6.96 0.37 -12.23
N LYS A 139 -7.58 0.92 -11.20
CA LYS A 139 -8.94 1.50 -11.26
C LYS A 139 -8.86 2.99 -10.98
N GLY A 140 -9.66 3.77 -11.70
CA GLY A 140 -9.65 5.23 -11.60
C GLY A 140 -8.43 5.91 -12.24
N LEU A 141 -7.62 5.16 -13.00
CA LEU A 141 -6.49 5.72 -13.76
C LEU A 141 -6.96 6.05 -15.18
N ASP A 142 -6.97 7.34 -15.52
CA ASP A 142 -7.11 7.78 -16.91
C ASP A 142 -5.72 7.81 -17.56
N LEU A 143 -5.47 6.93 -18.52
CA LEU A 143 -4.16 6.71 -19.16
C LEU A 143 -3.73 7.87 -20.08
N ASN A 144 -4.42 9.01 -20.05
CA ASN A 144 -4.04 10.24 -20.73
C ASN A 144 -2.72 10.86 -20.20
N HIS A 145 -2.21 10.37 -19.06
CA HIS A 145 -0.89 10.73 -18.55
C HIS A 145 0.19 9.75 -19.06
N ASN A 146 1.20 10.29 -19.76
CA ASN A 146 2.39 9.61 -20.32
C ASN A 146 3.32 8.89 -19.30
N SER A 147 2.87 8.62 -18.07
CA SER A 147 3.66 7.93 -17.05
C SER A 147 3.44 6.42 -17.11
N LEU A 148 4.53 5.65 -17.03
CA LEU A 148 4.41 4.20 -16.87
C LEU A 148 3.55 3.89 -15.63
N PRO A 149 2.67 2.87 -15.68
CA PRO A 149 1.78 2.51 -14.58
C PRO A 149 2.45 2.38 -13.20
N ILE A 150 3.71 1.94 -13.18
CA ILE A 150 4.50 1.80 -11.95
C ILE A 150 4.80 3.15 -11.28
N TYR A 151 5.06 4.21 -12.07
CA TYR A 151 5.31 5.54 -11.51
C TYR A 151 4.04 6.12 -10.90
N ALA A 152 2.88 5.95 -11.55
CA ALA A 152 1.60 6.35 -10.97
C ALA A 152 1.36 5.67 -9.61
N ILE A 153 1.66 4.37 -9.50
CA ILE A 153 1.56 3.64 -8.22
C ILE A 153 2.52 4.26 -7.19
N LEU A 154 3.79 4.44 -7.54
CA LEU A 154 4.79 4.98 -6.61
C LEU A 154 4.52 6.44 -6.21
N ASP A 155 3.83 7.21 -7.05
CA ASP A 155 3.47 8.60 -6.75
C ASP A 155 2.34 8.70 -5.73
N CYS A 156 1.45 7.70 -5.65
CA CYS A 156 0.25 7.75 -4.80
C CYS A 156 0.19 6.72 -3.68
N PHE A 157 1.06 5.72 -3.69
CA PHE A 157 1.09 4.67 -2.67
C PHE A 157 2.43 4.63 -1.95
N GLU A 158 2.38 4.40 -0.64
CA GLU A 158 3.56 4.13 0.17
C GLU A 158 4.16 2.77 -0.20
N THR A 159 5.49 2.67 -0.23
CA THR A 159 6.19 1.42 -0.54
C THR A 159 5.78 0.29 0.40
N ASP A 160 5.59 0.58 1.68
CA ASP A 160 5.19 -0.40 2.69
C ASP A 160 3.79 -0.93 2.39
N LEU A 161 2.87 -0.04 2.01
CA LEU A 161 1.51 -0.40 1.60
C LEU A 161 1.53 -1.24 0.32
N ILE A 162 2.34 -0.90 -0.68
CA ILE A 162 2.48 -1.68 -1.91
C ILE A 162 2.97 -3.10 -1.59
N ARG A 163 4.04 -3.23 -0.80
CA ARG A 163 4.60 -4.53 -0.41
C ARG A 163 3.61 -5.34 0.42
N TRP A 164 2.91 -4.68 1.34
CA TRP A 164 1.84 -5.30 2.13
C TRP A 164 0.71 -5.79 1.23
N LEU A 165 0.24 -4.99 0.28
CA LEU A 165 -0.86 -5.35 -0.62
C LEU A 165 -0.50 -6.57 -1.48
N ILE A 166 0.74 -6.65 -1.96
CA ILE A 166 1.25 -7.83 -2.69
C ILE A 166 1.29 -9.06 -1.78
N SER A 167 1.72 -8.88 -0.51
CA SER A 167 1.86 -9.98 0.46
C SER A 167 0.53 -10.44 1.05
N HIS A 168 -0.47 -9.55 1.06
CA HIS A 168 -1.80 -9.77 1.63
C HIS A 168 -2.78 -10.34 0.60
N GLN A 169 -2.44 -10.39 -0.69
CA GLN A 169 -3.28 -11.01 -1.71
C GLN A 169 -2.88 -12.46 -1.98
N SER A 170 -3.89 -13.31 -2.21
CA SER A 170 -3.64 -14.68 -2.64
C SER A 170 -3.08 -14.71 -4.06
N LEU A 171 -2.31 -15.74 -4.41
CA LEU A 171 -1.71 -15.86 -5.75
C LEU A 171 -2.74 -16.01 -6.88
N ASN A 172 -4.00 -16.32 -6.56
CA ASN A 172 -5.07 -16.49 -7.55
C ASN A 172 -5.99 -15.27 -7.64
N THR A 173 -5.73 -14.21 -6.86
CA THR A 173 -6.52 -12.99 -6.87
C THR A 173 -5.75 -11.86 -7.53
N SER A 174 -6.47 -11.04 -8.31
CA SER A 174 -5.86 -9.84 -8.88
C SER A 174 -5.54 -8.82 -7.78
N ILE A 175 -4.40 -8.15 -7.88
CA ILE A 175 -4.11 -6.98 -7.06
C ILE A 175 -4.76 -5.78 -7.72
N THR A 176 -5.56 -4.99 -7.00
CA THR A 176 -6.19 -3.78 -7.57
C THR A 176 -5.70 -2.54 -6.84
N PHE A 177 -5.10 -1.60 -7.58
CA PHE A 177 -4.77 -0.26 -7.11
C PHE A 177 -5.90 0.69 -7.49
N HIS A 178 -6.52 1.30 -6.49
CA HIS A 178 -7.61 2.25 -6.65
C HIS A 178 -7.06 3.67 -6.55
N PHE A 179 -7.14 4.43 -7.64
CA PHE A 179 -6.74 5.84 -7.71
C PHE A 179 -7.91 6.81 -7.49
N ASP A 180 -9.13 6.29 -7.41
CA ASP A 180 -10.33 7.03 -7.07
C ASP A 180 -10.48 7.19 -5.53
N GLU A 181 -11.68 7.50 -5.07
CA GLU A 181 -12.00 7.63 -3.64
C GLU A 181 -11.71 6.36 -2.82
N GLU A 182 -11.66 5.19 -3.44
CA GLU A 182 -11.41 3.93 -2.73
C GLU A 182 -9.95 3.77 -2.29
N ILE A 183 -9.03 4.64 -2.75
CA ILE A 183 -7.66 4.72 -2.22
C ILE A 183 -7.67 4.87 -0.69
N THR A 184 -8.63 5.63 -0.17
CA THR A 184 -8.79 5.90 1.26
C THR A 184 -9.08 4.63 2.05
N LYS A 185 -9.88 3.72 1.49
CA LYS A 185 -10.20 2.42 2.09
C LYS A 185 -8.98 1.53 2.15
N LEU A 186 -8.15 1.54 1.11
CA LEU A 186 -6.93 0.76 1.04
C LEU A 186 -5.89 1.21 2.08
N TYR A 187 -5.67 2.52 2.20
CA TYR A 187 -4.83 3.10 3.26
C TYR A 187 -5.35 2.77 4.66
N LYS A 188 -6.65 2.92 4.89
CA LYS A 188 -7.28 2.59 6.17
C LYS A 188 -7.08 1.12 6.54
N LEU A 189 -7.27 0.20 5.59
CA LEU A 189 -7.08 -1.23 5.83
C LEU A 189 -5.63 -1.57 6.19
N PHE A 190 -4.67 -0.94 5.52
CA PHE A 190 -3.26 -1.07 5.85
C PHE A 190 -2.94 -0.51 7.26
N ASP A 191 -3.42 0.69 7.58
CA ASP A 191 -3.19 1.31 8.89
C ASP A 191 -3.82 0.50 10.05
N GLU A 192 -4.99 -0.11 9.82
CA GLU A 192 -5.65 -1.02 10.77
C GLU A 192 -4.88 -2.33 10.93
N ASN A 193 -4.29 -2.85 9.86
CA ASN A 193 -3.45 -4.04 9.90
C ASN A 193 -2.15 -3.77 10.69
N GLU A 194 -1.51 -2.62 10.46
CA GLU A 194 -0.36 -2.16 11.24
C GLU A 194 -0.73 -1.98 12.73
N ALA A 195 -1.88 -1.33 13.01
CA ALA A 195 -2.38 -1.19 14.37
C ALA A 195 -2.57 -2.54 15.06
N ARG A 196 -3.19 -3.49 14.36
CA ARG A 196 -3.37 -4.86 14.86
C ARG A 196 -2.03 -5.54 15.11
N TYR A 197 -1.06 -5.42 14.21
CA TYR A 197 0.28 -6.00 14.38
C TYR A 197 0.94 -5.57 15.68
N PHE A 198 0.94 -4.27 15.98
CA PHE A 198 1.60 -3.72 17.17
C PHE A 198 0.79 -3.86 18.48
N ASN A 199 -0.53 -4.01 18.40
CA ASN A 199 -1.41 -4.14 19.57
C ASN A 199 -1.75 -5.60 19.92
N GLN A 200 -1.08 -6.58 19.30
CA GLN A 200 -1.33 -8.00 19.56
C GLN A 200 -0.99 -8.40 21.00
N THR A 201 -1.91 -9.15 21.62
CA THR A 201 -1.59 -9.97 22.80
C THR A 201 -1.03 -11.33 22.34
N PRO A 202 -0.31 -12.08 23.20
CA PRO A 202 0.24 -13.40 22.83
C PRO A 202 -0.79 -14.38 22.24
N ASN A 203 -2.07 -14.26 22.62
CA ASN A 203 -3.16 -15.11 22.11
C ASN A 203 -3.69 -14.71 20.73
N ASP A 204 -3.46 -13.47 20.27
CA ASP A 204 -4.03 -12.96 19.02
C ASP A 204 -3.30 -13.45 17.77
N THR A 205 -2.02 -13.82 17.90
CA THR A 205 -1.20 -14.36 16.80
C THR A 205 -1.76 -15.67 16.23
N ALA A 206 -2.49 -16.45 17.03
CA ALA A 206 -3.14 -17.68 16.59
C ALA A 206 -4.40 -17.41 15.74
N ASN A 207 -5.06 -16.26 15.93
CA ASN A 207 -6.31 -15.92 15.26
C ASN A 207 -6.11 -15.18 13.92
N PHE A 208 -4.97 -14.51 13.73
CA PHE A 208 -4.66 -13.72 12.52
C PHE A 208 -3.25 -13.98 11.97
N PRO A 209 -2.86 -15.24 11.72
CA PRO A 209 -1.50 -15.55 11.28
C PRO A 209 -1.19 -14.94 9.91
N TYR A 210 -2.18 -14.83 9.03
CA TYR A 210 -1.99 -14.32 7.67
C TYR A 210 -1.72 -12.82 7.64
N GLU A 211 -2.55 -12.02 8.30
CA GLU A 211 -2.41 -10.56 8.41
C GLU A 211 -1.08 -10.15 9.03
N HIS A 212 -0.66 -10.87 10.08
CA HIS A 212 0.60 -10.62 10.77
C HIS A 212 1.80 -10.96 9.89
N VAL A 213 1.76 -12.09 9.18
CA VAL A 213 2.82 -12.50 8.25
C VAL A 213 2.90 -11.54 7.04
N ALA A 214 1.77 -11.12 6.49
CA ALA A 214 1.73 -10.16 5.39
C ALA A 214 2.38 -8.81 5.77
N TYR A 215 2.12 -8.31 6.99
CA TYR A 215 2.77 -7.12 7.50
C TYR A 215 4.30 -7.30 7.63
N LYS A 216 4.76 -8.43 8.17
CA LYS A 216 6.20 -8.73 8.25
C LYS A 216 6.88 -8.72 6.88
N TYR A 217 6.22 -9.28 5.87
CA TYR A 217 6.75 -9.27 4.49
C TYR A 217 6.79 -7.89 3.85
N ALA A 218 5.98 -6.94 4.33
CA ALA A 218 6.08 -5.55 3.88
C ALA A 218 7.45 -4.91 4.21
N TYR A 219 8.15 -5.44 5.23
CA TYR A 219 9.45 -4.98 5.71
C TYR A 219 10.57 -5.98 5.37
N ILE A 220 10.47 -6.80 4.31
CA ILE A 220 11.46 -7.85 4.03
C ILE A 220 12.92 -7.35 3.89
N HIS A 221 13.11 -6.10 3.44
CA HIS A 221 14.44 -5.48 3.27
C HIS A 221 14.83 -4.53 4.41
N ASP A 222 13.92 -4.29 5.34
CA ASP A 222 14.03 -3.26 6.37
C ASP A 222 13.85 -3.88 7.76
N ALA A 223 14.40 -3.27 8.80
CA ALA A 223 14.04 -3.67 10.15
C ALA A 223 12.58 -3.27 10.41
N ILE A 224 11.77 -4.20 10.92
CA ILE A 224 10.44 -3.86 11.42
C ILE A 224 10.62 -2.83 12.55
N PRO A 225 9.90 -1.69 12.53
CA PRO A 225 10.00 -0.69 13.58
C PRO A 225 9.76 -1.30 14.97
N PRO A 226 10.51 -0.87 16.01
CA PRO A 226 10.34 -1.38 17.37
C PRO A 226 9.00 -0.97 17.98
N SER A 227 8.37 0.08 17.45
CA SER A 227 7.06 0.58 17.86
C SER A 227 6.29 1.06 16.64
N ARG A 228 4.96 1.10 16.75
CA ARG A 228 4.09 1.60 15.69
C ARG A 228 4.47 3.03 15.30
N PRO A 229 4.77 3.30 14.01
CA PRO A 229 5.00 4.66 13.55
C PRO A 229 3.71 5.48 13.55
N PHE A 230 3.84 6.80 13.70
CA PHE A 230 2.72 7.71 13.50
C PHE A 230 2.30 7.71 12.03
N ARG A 231 1.08 7.25 11.75
CA ARG A 231 0.46 7.29 10.44
C ARG A 231 -0.84 8.10 10.51
N PRO A 232 -0.87 9.33 9.97
CA PRO A 232 -2.10 10.11 9.95
C PRO A 232 -3.11 9.48 8.99
N ASP A 233 -4.40 9.49 9.38
CA ASP A 233 -5.48 8.99 8.53
C ASP A 233 -5.48 9.72 7.17
N PHE A 234 -5.56 8.96 6.08
CA PHE A 234 -5.40 9.49 4.72
C PHE A 234 -6.46 10.54 4.39
N LEU A 235 -7.72 10.33 4.80
CA LEU A 235 -8.82 11.26 4.52
C LEU A 235 -8.73 12.53 5.38
N LYS A 236 -8.35 12.40 6.65
CA LYS A 236 -8.13 13.55 7.53
C LYS A 236 -6.95 14.38 7.06
N LEU A 237 -5.85 13.75 6.66
CA LEU A 237 -4.67 14.45 6.15
C LEU A 237 -4.93 15.09 4.77
N SER A 238 -5.70 14.43 3.89
CA SER A 238 -6.09 15.04 2.60
C SER A 238 -6.99 16.25 2.79
N THR A 239 -7.88 16.23 3.79
CA THR A 239 -8.69 17.39 4.17
C THR A 239 -7.79 18.50 4.70
N LEU A 240 -6.87 18.20 5.62
CA LEU A 240 -5.95 19.18 6.20
C LEU A 240 -5.08 19.86 5.14
N LEU A 241 -4.49 19.08 4.23
CA LEU A 241 -3.66 19.61 3.15
C LEU A 241 -4.46 20.60 2.30
N GLN A 242 -5.70 20.27 1.94
CA GLN A 242 -6.54 21.17 1.14
C GLN A 242 -6.97 22.44 1.90
N MET A 243 -7.12 22.38 3.23
CA MET A 243 -7.39 23.57 4.06
C MET A 243 -6.21 24.56 4.06
N TYR A 244 -4.99 24.02 3.95
CA TYR A 244 -3.73 24.77 3.82
C TYR A 244 -3.26 24.91 2.37
N ASP A 245 -4.17 24.84 1.39
CA ASP A 245 -3.84 25.07 -0.02
C ASP A 245 -2.71 24.15 -0.56
N LEU A 246 -2.66 22.93 -0.06
CA LEU A 246 -1.65 21.89 -0.33
C LEU A 246 -0.23 22.22 0.18
N ASP A 247 -0.09 23.15 1.13
CA ASP A 247 1.18 23.37 1.83
C ASP A 247 1.45 22.28 2.88
N ILE A 248 2.37 21.37 2.53
CA ILE A 248 2.82 20.29 3.42
C ILE A 248 3.49 20.85 4.68
N SER A 249 4.14 22.01 4.61
CA SER A 249 4.85 22.61 5.76
C SER A 249 3.88 23.06 6.83
N SER A 250 2.79 23.73 6.44
CA SER A 250 1.69 24.10 7.34
C SER A 250 1.00 22.88 7.94
N ALA A 251 0.74 21.84 7.13
CA ALA A 251 0.15 20.60 7.63
C ALA A 251 1.08 19.84 8.60
N TYR A 252 2.40 19.91 8.38
CA TYR A 252 3.43 19.37 9.28
C TYR A 252 3.46 20.13 10.60
N ALA A 253 3.46 21.47 10.56
CA ALA A 253 3.44 22.31 11.76
C ALA A 253 2.24 21.98 12.66
N TYR A 254 1.08 21.67 12.07
CA TYR A 254 -0.09 21.22 12.82
C TYR A 254 0.13 19.88 13.56
N HIS A 255 0.84 18.92 12.95
CA HIS A 255 1.03 17.58 13.50
C HIS A 255 2.32 17.40 14.32
N ILE A 256 3.19 18.41 14.38
CA ILE A 256 4.56 18.26 14.93
C ILE A 256 4.57 17.70 16.36
N HIS A 257 3.57 18.05 17.19
CA HIS A 257 3.43 17.58 18.57
C HIS A 257 3.10 16.08 18.69
N LEU A 258 2.65 15.45 17.61
CA LEU A 258 2.35 14.00 17.54
C LEU A 258 3.53 13.17 17.04
N LEU A 259 4.53 13.80 16.42
CA LEU A 259 5.68 13.14 15.81
C LEU A 259 6.79 12.96 16.85
N LYS A 260 7.01 11.73 17.33
CA LYS A 260 7.88 11.45 18.47
C LYS A 260 9.32 11.16 18.07
N ASN A 261 9.54 10.71 16.85
CA ASN A 261 10.85 10.28 16.34
C ASN A 261 10.98 10.55 14.83
N ASP A 262 12.15 10.28 14.25
CA ASP A 262 12.41 10.55 12.83
C ASP A 262 11.65 9.61 11.88
N LEU A 263 11.28 8.41 12.34
CA LEU A 263 10.43 7.51 11.57
C LEU A 263 9.03 8.11 11.41
N ASP A 264 8.45 8.67 12.49
CA ASP A 264 7.16 9.36 12.45
C ASP A 264 7.18 10.54 11.46
N LYS A 265 8.24 11.36 11.51
CA LYS A 265 8.43 12.48 10.57
C LYS A 265 8.53 12.00 9.12
N SER A 266 9.28 10.93 8.88
CA SER A 266 9.43 10.31 7.56
C SER A 266 8.11 9.74 7.05
N CYS A 267 7.37 8.99 7.88
CA CYS A 267 6.07 8.43 7.54
C CYS A 267 5.05 9.55 7.23
N PHE A 268 4.99 10.59 8.05
CA PHE A 268 4.16 11.76 7.80
C PHE A 268 4.50 12.40 6.44
N SER A 269 5.78 12.72 6.21
CA SER A 269 6.23 13.41 5.00
C SER A 269 5.93 12.61 3.74
N LYS A 270 6.24 11.30 3.75
CA LYS A 270 5.93 10.38 2.65
C LYS A 270 4.42 10.35 2.37
N ARG A 271 3.59 10.23 3.41
CA ARG A 271 2.13 10.20 3.24
C ARG A 271 1.60 11.50 2.68
N SER A 272 2.07 12.64 3.19
CA SER A 272 1.69 13.96 2.70
C SER A 272 2.05 14.14 1.22
N GLU A 273 3.22 13.67 0.80
CA GLU A 273 3.61 13.67 -0.62
C GLU A 273 2.69 12.79 -1.47
N LYS A 274 2.36 11.56 -1.02
CA LYS A 274 1.45 10.67 -1.76
C LYS A 274 0.05 11.27 -1.92
N ILE A 275 -0.48 11.87 -0.86
CA ILE A 275 -1.76 12.57 -0.89
C ILE A 275 -1.69 13.80 -1.80
N TYR A 276 -0.62 14.58 -1.73
CA TYR A 276 -0.41 15.75 -2.59
C TYR A 276 -0.44 15.36 -4.07
N ASN A 277 0.31 14.31 -4.44
CA ASN A 277 0.34 13.79 -5.80
C ASN A 277 -1.06 13.31 -6.22
N TRP A 278 -1.69 12.47 -5.40
CA TRP A 278 -3.04 11.96 -5.66
C TRP A 278 -4.05 13.09 -5.87
N LEU A 279 -4.08 14.10 -5.00
CA LEU A 279 -4.99 15.25 -5.12
C LEU A 279 -4.78 16.04 -6.41
N ARG A 280 -3.54 16.14 -6.90
CA ARG A 280 -3.24 16.88 -8.13
C ARG A 280 -3.58 16.08 -9.38
N THR A 281 -3.29 14.78 -9.41
CA THR A 281 -3.34 13.99 -10.64
C THR A 281 -4.58 13.11 -10.76
N PHE A 282 -4.96 12.36 -9.71
CA PHE A 282 -5.95 11.28 -9.85
C PHE A 282 -7.22 11.45 -9.04
N ALA A 283 -7.20 12.23 -7.97
CA ALA A 283 -8.35 12.38 -7.10
C ALA A 283 -9.58 12.88 -7.89
N PRO A 284 -10.76 12.28 -7.72
CA PRO A 284 -11.99 12.77 -8.34
C PRO A 284 -12.31 14.22 -7.96
N ALA A 285 -13.01 14.94 -8.84
CA ALA A 285 -13.39 16.34 -8.58
C ALA A 285 -14.25 16.52 -7.30
N SER A 286 -14.98 15.48 -6.89
CA SER A 286 -15.73 15.42 -5.63
C SER A 286 -14.82 15.42 -4.39
N CYS A 287 -13.61 14.86 -4.49
CA CYS A 287 -12.63 14.81 -3.40
C CYS A 287 -11.80 16.10 -3.26
N LYS A 288 -11.78 16.94 -4.31
CA LYS A 288 -11.00 18.18 -4.34
C LYS A 288 -11.81 19.35 -3.82
N PHE A 289 -11.22 20.27 -3.05
CA PHE A 289 -11.80 21.57 -2.71
C PHE A 289 -10.69 22.58 -2.41
N SER A 290 -11.06 23.86 -2.40
CA SER A 290 -10.18 24.95 -1.96
C SER A 290 -11.00 25.87 -1.07
N VAL A 291 -10.42 26.30 0.05
CA VAL A 291 -11.05 27.32 0.90
C VAL A 291 -11.04 28.65 0.18
N ASN A 292 -12.17 29.34 0.20
CA ASN A 292 -12.30 30.68 -0.37
C ASN A 292 -11.31 31.63 0.30
N LYS A 293 -10.66 32.50 -0.48
CA LYS A 293 -9.72 33.51 0.04
C LYS A 293 -10.43 34.73 0.60
N HIS A 294 -11.61 35.02 0.06
CA HIS A 294 -12.43 36.16 0.42
C HIS A 294 -13.89 35.72 0.59
N PRO A 295 -14.68 36.46 1.39
CA PRO A 295 -16.11 36.20 1.49
C PRO A 295 -16.76 36.29 0.11
N ILE A 296 -17.61 35.31 -0.20
CA ILE A 296 -18.39 35.34 -1.44
C ILE A 296 -19.84 35.71 -1.17
N ASN A 297 -20.45 36.39 -2.13
CA ASN A 297 -21.87 36.69 -2.06
C ASN A 297 -22.67 35.47 -2.53
N VAL A 298 -23.41 34.87 -1.61
CA VAL A 298 -24.34 33.77 -1.89
C VAL A 298 -25.72 34.32 -1.60
N ASN A 299 -26.64 34.20 -2.54
CA ASN A 299 -28.03 34.58 -2.32
C ASN A 299 -28.63 33.65 -1.27
N LEU A 300 -29.05 34.21 -0.14
CA LEU A 300 -29.64 33.47 0.98
C LEU A 300 -31.06 33.95 1.22
N ASN A 301 -31.97 33.01 1.42
CA ASN A 301 -33.28 33.32 1.98
C ASN A 301 -33.18 33.63 3.49
N GLU A 302 -34.28 34.07 4.10
CA GLU A 302 -34.32 34.45 5.51
C GLU A 302 -33.92 33.32 6.47
N LYS A 303 -34.31 32.08 6.17
CA LYS A 303 -33.98 30.90 6.99
C LYS A 303 -32.49 30.59 6.92
N GLU A 304 -31.93 30.57 5.71
CA GLU A 304 -30.51 30.36 5.45
C GLU A 304 -29.65 31.45 6.11
N LEU A 305 -30.07 32.71 6.02
CA LEU A 305 -29.38 33.82 6.67
C LEU A 305 -29.42 33.69 8.20
N SER A 306 -30.56 33.32 8.77
CA SER A 306 -30.70 33.09 10.21
C SER A 306 -29.83 31.91 10.68
N PHE A 307 -29.78 30.84 9.90
CA PHE A 307 -28.89 29.70 10.15
C PHE A 307 -27.41 30.10 10.14
N MET A 308 -26.96 30.82 9.10
CA MET A 308 -25.58 31.29 9.00
C MET A 308 -25.19 32.22 10.16
N LYS A 309 -26.12 33.06 10.64
CA LYS A 309 -25.91 33.88 11.84
C LYS A 309 -25.70 33.03 13.10
N ASN A 310 -26.46 31.94 13.28
CA ASN A 310 -26.24 31.02 14.40
C ASN A 310 -24.86 30.36 14.33
N VAL A 311 -24.45 29.89 13.15
CA VAL A 311 -23.13 29.28 12.93
C VAL A 311 -22.01 30.30 13.22
N PHE A 312 -22.13 31.53 12.72
CA PHE A 312 -21.17 32.61 12.97
C PHE A 312 -21.05 32.93 14.47
N ASN A 313 -22.19 33.11 15.15
CA ASN A 313 -22.22 33.43 16.58
C ASN A 313 -21.63 32.30 17.43
N PHE A 314 -21.88 31.06 17.03
CA PHE A 314 -21.31 29.88 17.66
C PHE A 314 -19.77 29.89 17.58
N ILE A 315 -19.20 30.08 16.39
CA ILE A 315 -17.74 30.17 16.23
C ILE A 315 -17.17 31.37 16.99
N LYS A 316 -17.90 32.49 16.99
CA LYS A 316 -17.50 33.71 17.71
C LYS A 316 -17.51 33.52 19.23
N SER A 317 -18.42 32.70 19.77
CA SER A 317 -18.54 32.47 21.20
C SER A 317 -17.41 31.64 21.80
N TYR A 318 -16.63 30.94 20.99
CA TYR A 318 -15.41 30.29 21.45
C TYR A 318 -14.33 31.34 21.72
N GLU A 319 -13.72 31.27 22.90
CA GLU A 319 -12.47 31.96 23.20
C GLU A 319 -11.33 31.38 22.36
N ASP A 320 -10.27 32.16 22.17
CA ASP A 320 -9.20 31.90 21.20
C ASP A 320 -8.39 30.61 21.46
N GLU A 321 -8.65 29.90 22.58
CA GLU A 321 -7.91 28.71 23.02
C GLU A 321 -8.80 27.48 23.31
N VAL A 322 -10.03 27.42 22.82
CA VAL A 322 -10.78 26.16 22.92
C VAL A 322 -10.20 25.18 21.92
N GLU A 323 -9.29 24.31 22.38
CA GLU A 323 -9.06 23.05 21.71
C GLU A 323 -10.40 22.33 21.64
N PHE A 324 -10.92 22.23 20.42
CA PHE A 324 -12.12 21.47 20.16
C PHE A 324 -11.81 19.97 20.34
N GLU A 325 -11.82 19.52 21.60
CA GLU A 325 -11.55 18.13 21.95
C GLU A 325 -12.62 17.20 21.36
N ASP A 326 -13.88 17.66 21.27
CA ASP A 326 -14.99 16.88 20.73
C ASP A 326 -15.55 17.43 19.41
N LEU A 327 -15.04 16.88 18.30
CA LEU A 327 -15.55 17.17 16.95
C LEU A 327 -16.99 16.69 16.73
N ASP A 328 -17.44 15.67 17.47
CA ASP A 328 -18.80 15.16 17.35
C ASP A 328 -19.79 16.14 17.99
N GLU A 329 -19.40 16.80 19.09
CA GLU A 329 -20.21 17.86 19.71
C GLU A 329 -20.42 19.04 18.76
N ILE A 330 -19.36 19.51 18.08
CA ILE A 330 -19.47 20.56 17.05
C ILE A 330 -20.44 20.13 15.94
N GLY A 331 -20.33 18.87 15.50
CA GLY A 331 -21.19 18.31 14.44
C GLY A 331 -22.65 18.30 14.87
N LYS A 332 -22.93 17.82 16.08
CA LYS A 332 -24.29 17.81 16.67
C LYS A 332 -24.85 19.21 16.83
N ARG A 333 -24.03 20.16 17.26
CA ARG A 333 -24.45 21.57 17.43
C ARG A 333 -24.83 22.21 16.10
N PHE A 334 -24.05 21.94 15.06
CA PHE A 334 -24.38 22.38 13.70
C PHE A 334 -25.70 21.77 13.18
N GLU A 335 -25.96 20.48 13.46
CA GLU A 335 -27.23 19.83 13.15
C GLU A 335 -28.41 20.43 13.93
N MET A 336 -28.20 20.82 15.20
CA MET A 336 -29.24 21.52 15.97
C MET A 336 -29.62 22.86 15.33
N PHE A 337 -28.65 23.64 14.87
CA PHE A 337 -28.93 24.92 14.20
C PHE A 337 -29.79 24.75 12.94
N SER A 338 -29.58 23.69 12.16
CA SER A 338 -30.43 23.44 11.00
C SER A 338 -31.86 23.07 11.42
N LYS A 339 -32.00 22.19 12.42
CA LYS A 339 -33.31 21.78 12.96
C LYS A 339 -34.11 22.96 13.52
N GLU A 340 -33.48 23.84 14.30
CA GLU A 340 -34.11 25.06 14.86
C GLU A 340 -34.67 26.00 13.80
N LYS A 341 -34.12 25.98 12.58
CA LYS A 341 -34.59 26.78 11.43
C LYS A 341 -35.52 26.01 10.49
N GLY A 342 -35.85 24.77 10.82
CA GLY A 342 -36.63 23.89 9.95
C GLY A 342 -35.94 23.60 8.61
N MET A 343 -34.61 23.54 8.62
CA MET A 343 -33.79 23.19 7.46
C MET A 343 -33.38 21.72 7.53
N ASP A 344 -33.46 21.05 6.39
CA ASP A 344 -32.82 19.75 6.22
C ASP A 344 -31.30 19.87 6.40
N PHE A 345 -30.69 18.86 7.02
CA PHE A 345 -29.26 18.88 7.35
C PHE A 345 -28.37 18.87 6.09
N SER A 346 -28.79 18.18 5.04
CA SER A 346 -28.06 18.18 3.76
C SER A 346 -28.08 19.56 3.11
N HIS A 347 -29.24 20.22 3.14
CA HIS A 347 -29.37 21.60 2.67
C HIS A 347 -28.53 22.59 3.50
N ALA A 348 -28.53 22.47 4.83
CA ALA A 348 -27.71 23.29 5.71
C ALA A 348 -26.19 23.14 5.44
N LYS A 349 -25.72 21.90 5.20
CA LYS A 349 -24.34 21.63 4.75
C LYS A 349 -24.04 22.31 3.41
N THR A 350 -24.95 22.20 2.45
CA THR A 350 -24.80 22.84 1.13
C THR A 350 -24.64 24.36 1.28
N VAL A 351 -25.46 25.00 2.10
CA VAL A 351 -25.40 26.44 2.37
C VAL A 351 -24.03 26.83 2.95
N LEU A 352 -23.53 26.07 3.92
CA LEU A 352 -22.20 26.27 4.51
C LEU A 352 -21.08 26.12 3.46
N TYR A 353 -21.10 25.03 2.69
CA TYR A 353 -20.04 24.72 1.73
C TYR A 353 -19.97 25.71 0.58
N ARG A 354 -21.11 26.25 0.14
CA ARG A 354 -21.13 27.32 -0.86
C ARG A 354 -20.35 28.53 -0.36
N HIS A 355 -20.46 28.89 0.92
CA HIS A 355 -19.71 30.00 1.51
C HIS A 355 -18.22 29.72 1.71
N LEU A 356 -17.88 28.53 2.19
CA LEU A 356 -16.50 28.23 2.59
C LEU A 356 -15.62 27.80 1.41
N ILE A 357 -16.17 27.05 0.47
CA ILE A 357 -15.40 26.37 -0.59
C ILE A 357 -16.01 26.49 -1.99
N ASN A 358 -17.10 27.25 -2.14
CA ASN A 358 -17.83 27.40 -3.41
C ASN A 358 -18.25 26.06 -4.05
N LYS A 359 -18.68 25.11 -3.21
CA LYS A 359 -19.18 23.80 -3.63
C LYS A 359 -20.47 23.43 -2.91
N ASN A 360 -21.19 22.46 -3.44
CA ASN A 360 -22.39 21.91 -2.80
C ASN A 360 -22.07 20.82 -1.76
N GLU A 361 -20.88 20.22 -1.84
CA GLU A 361 -20.42 19.14 -0.98
C GLU A 361 -18.96 19.38 -0.57
N GLY A 362 -18.57 18.83 0.58
CA GLY A 362 -17.25 19.04 1.16
C GLY A 362 -17.07 18.37 2.53
N PRO A 363 -15.93 18.65 3.19
CA PRO A 363 -15.59 18.12 4.51
C PRO A 363 -16.61 18.50 5.57
N THR A 364 -16.62 17.78 6.69
CA THR A 364 -17.53 18.10 7.82
C THR A 364 -17.29 19.50 8.37
N PHE A 365 -18.34 20.14 8.89
CA PHE A 365 -18.22 21.44 9.57
C PHE A 365 -17.16 21.41 10.68
N SER A 366 -17.12 20.35 11.49
CA SER A 366 -16.11 20.15 12.53
C SER A 366 -14.68 20.17 11.98
N SER A 367 -14.46 19.69 10.75
CA SER A 367 -13.13 19.77 10.11
C SER A 367 -12.73 21.20 9.78
N PHE A 368 -13.67 22.04 9.33
CA PHE A 368 -13.40 23.47 9.12
C PHE A 368 -13.07 24.18 10.42
N VAL A 369 -13.83 23.91 11.48
CA VAL A 369 -13.60 24.49 12.80
C VAL A 369 -12.25 24.05 13.39
N LYS A 370 -11.86 22.80 13.17
CA LYS A 370 -10.60 22.24 13.69
C LYS A 370 -9.35 22.72 12.96
N TYR A 371 -9.41 22.84 11.64
CA TYR A 371 -8.21 23.02 10.82
C TYR A 371 -8.05 24.44 10.27
N LEU A 372 -9.12 25.21 10.17
CA LEU A 372 -9.05 26.58 9.68
C LEU A 372 -8.85 27.54 10.85
N ASP A 373 -7.97 28.52 10.67
CA ASP A 373 -7.85 29.64 11.60
C ASP A 373 -9.22 30.27 11.88
N ARG A 374 -9.53 30.48 13.15
CA ARG A 374 -10.84 31.00 13.61
C ARG A 374 -11.16 32.35 12.97
N ASN A 375 -10.19 33.25 12.87
CA ASN A 375 -10.40 34.57 12.28
C ASN A 375 -10.70 34.46 10.78
N LYS A 376 -9.99 33.57 10.07
CA LYS A 376 -10.28 33.24 8.67
C LYS A 376 -11.69 32.65 8.51
N LEU A 377 -12.10 31.74 9.39
CA LEU A 377 -13.44 31.15 9.35
C LEU A 377 -14.53 32.20 9.59
N LEU A 378 -14.38 33.05 10.61
CA LEU A 378 -15.31 34.16 10.89
C LEU A 378 -15.36 35.16 9.74
N MET A 379 -14.21 35.49 9.14
CA MET A 379 -14.15 36.36 7.97
C MET A 379 -15.02 35.81 6.84
N LEU A 380 -14.88 34.53 6.50
CA LEU A 380 -15.62 33.89 5.40
C LEU A 380 -17.13 33.77 5.67
N LEU A 381 -17.52 33.62 6.93
CA LEU A 381 -18.91 33.49 7.35
C LEU A 381 -19.62 34.83 7.58
N ARG A 382 -18.90 35.96 7.51
CA ARG A 382 -19.48 37.29 7.73
C ARG A 382 -20.54 37.58 6.66
N LYS A 383 -21.75 37.92 7.13
CA LYS A 383 -22.93 38.25 6.31
C LYS A 383 -23.54 39.55 6.77
#